data_AF-A0A509E6S4-F1
#
_entry.id   AF-A0A509E6S4-F1
#
_cell.length_a   1.000
_cell.length_b   1.000
_cell.length_c   1.000
_cell.angle_alpha   90.00
_cell.angle_beta   90.00
_cell.angle_gamma   90.00
#
_symmetry.space_group_name_H-M   'P 1'
#
loop_
_entity.id
_entity.type
_entity.pdbx_description
1 polymer ?
#
loop_
_entity_poly.entity_id
_entity_poly.type
_entity_poly.pdbx_seq_one_letter_code
_entity_poly.pdbx_strand_id
1 'polypeptide(L)'
;MPEVVAVPSSTRVPWNCGRIVGPKPPLKPKYIWALRTRLQLANRTRDLDLFNLTVDSKLRGCDLVGLRVSDIYLGDAVRLRTTVCQRKTGRPVPFGIT
;
A
#
# COMPACT_ATOMS: atom_id res chain seq x y z
N MET A 1 34.47 -17.66 18.64
CA MET A 1 33.90 -16.69 17.67
C MET A 1 33.32 -17.51 16.52
N PRO A 2 31.99 -17.68 16.40
CA PRO A 2 31.46 -18.38 15.23
C PRO A 2 31.55 -17.47 14.01
N GLU A 3 32.09 -18.02 12.94
CA GLU A 3 32.27 -17.41 11.63
C GLU A 3 30.90 -17.14 11.01
N VAL A 4 30.56 -15.86 10.82
CA VAL A 4 29.34 -15.45 10.12
C VAL A 4 29.55 -15.71 8.64
N VAL A 5 29.09 -16.86 8.16
CA VAL A 5 29.02 -17.15 6.72
C VAL A 5 28.02 -16.17 6.10
N ALA A 6 28.54 -15.12 5.47
CA ALA A 6 27.76 -14.20 4.67
C ALA A 6 27.25 -14.93 3.43
N VAL A 7 25.99 -15.37 3.47
CA VAL A 7 25.30 -15.91 2.29
C VAL A 7 25.25 -14.78 1.25
N PRO A 8 25.87 -14.95 0.05
CA PRO A 8 25.81 -13.90 -0.96
C PRO A 8 24.36 -13.71 -1.36
N SER A 9 23.81 -12.54 -1.04
CA SER A 9 22.47 -12.16 -1.44
C SER A 9 22.47 -12.07 -2.97
N SER A 10 21.99 -13.11 -3.63
CA SER A 10 21.64 -13.08 -5.05
C SER A 10 20.87 -11.78 -5.31
N THR A 11 21.48 -10.88 -6.08
CA THR A 11 20.82 -9.68 -6.56
C THR A 11 19.64 -10.14 -7.40
N ARG A 12 18.43 -10.05 -6.82
CA ARG A 12 17.19 -10.41 -7.54
C ARG A 12 17.06 -9.47 -8.73
N VAL A 13 17.39 -9.98 -9.92
CA VAL A 13 17.15 -9.27 -11.17
C VAL A 13 15.64 -9.23 -11.40
N PRO A 14 15.03 -8.03 -11.55
CA PRO A 14 13.61 -7.93 -11.86
C PRO A 14 13.28 -8.62 -13.19
N TRP A 15 12.13 -9.30 -13.28
CA TRP A 15 11.68 -9.99 -14.50
C TRP A 15 11.58 -9.09 -15.73
N ASN A 16 11.51 -7.77 -15.53
CA ASN A 16 11.38 -6.75 -16.55
C ASN A 16 12.66 -5.94 -16.79
N CYS A 17 13.81 -6.33 -16.23
CA CYS A 17 15.07 -5.61 -16.43
C CYS A 17 15.42 -5.57 -17.93
N GLY A 18 15.71 -4.37 -18.46
CA GLY A 18 16.01 -4.17 -19.88
C GLY A 18 14.80 -4.21 -20.83
N ARG A 19 13.57 -4.38 -20.32
CA ARG A 19 12.34 -4.43 -21.14
C ARG A 19 11.48 -3.20 -20.90
N ILE A 20 11.06 -2.53 -21.98
CA ILE A 20 10.01 -1.50 -21.92
C ILE A 20 8.67 -2.22 -21.72
N VAL A 21 8.19 -2.22 -20.48
CA VAL A 21 6.84 -2.70 -20.16
C VAL A 21 5.89 -1.52 -20.30
N GLY A 22 4.90 -1.65 -21.18
CA GLY A 22 3.87 -0.63 -21.37
C GLY A 22 3.05 -0.39 -20.08
N PRO A 23 2.16 0.62 -20.10
CA PRO A 23 1.32 0.93 -18.95
C PRO A 23 0.49 -0.29 -18.54
N LYS A 24 0.50 -0.61 -17.25
CA LYS A 24 -0.36 -1.67 -16.70
C LYS A 24 -1.82 -1.19 -16.78
N PRO A 25 -2.75 -2.00 -17.31
CA PRO A 25 -4.15 -1.59 -17.38
C PRO A 25 -4.73 -1.37 -15.98
N PRO A 26 -5.66 -0.41 -15.81
CA PRO A 26 -6.31 -0.17 -14.54
C PRO A 26 -7.17 -1.37 -14.10
N LEU A 27 -7.42 -1.46 -12.79
CA LEU A 27 -8.34 -2.44 -12.24
C LEU A 27 -9.77 -2.14 -12.72
N LYS A 28 -10.47 -3.16 -13.23
CA LYS A 28 -11.89 -3.04 -13.62
C LYS A 28 -12.76 -3.00 -12.35
N PRO A 29 -13.86 -2.22 -12.32
CA PRO A 29 -14.77 -2.13 -11.16
C PRO A 29 -15.25 -3.49 -10.66
N LYS A 30 -15.53 -4.45 -11.56
CA LYS A 30 -15.91 -5.82 -11.20
C LYS A 30 -14.89 -6.55 -10.33
N TYR A 31 -13.59 -6.29 -10.53
CA TYR A 31 -12.52 -6.90 -9.74
C TYR A 31 -12.38 -6.25 -8.38
N ILE A 32 -12.59 -4.94 -8.29
CA ILE A 32 -12.62 -4.20 -7.01
C ILE A 32 -13.76 -4.74 -6.14
N TRP A 33 -14.95 -4.87 -6.72
CA TRP A 33 -16.11 -5.40 -6.03
C TRP A 33 -15.88 -6.85 -5.58
N ALA A 34 -15.38 -7.72 -6.46
CA ALA A 34 -15.08 -9.11 -6.11
C ALA A 34 -14.06 -9.23 -4.96
N LEU A 35 -13.02 -8.41 -4.94
CA LEU A 35 -12.03 -8.38 -3.86
C LEU A 35 -12.65 -7.89 -2.54
N ARG A 36 -13.42 -6.81 -2.59
CA ARG A 36 -14.13 -6.26 -1.42
C ARG A 36 -15.05 -7.32 -0.79
N THR A 37 -15.88 -7.97 -1.60
CA THR A 37 -16.79 -9.03 -1.14
C THR A 37 -16.02 -10.21 -0.53
N ARG A 38 -14.91 -10.64 -1.14
CA ARG A 38 -14.08 -11.72 -0.58
C ARG A 38 -13.49 -11.36 0.78
N LEU A 39 -12.99 -10.14 0.95
CA LEU A 39 -12.42 -9.67 2.23
C LEU A 39 -13.50 -9.54 3.31
N GLN A 40 -14.70 -9.05 2.94
CA GLN A 40 -15.86 -8.98 3.82
C GLN A 40 -16.30 -10.36 4.29
N LEU A 41 -16.49 -11.33 3.37
CA LEU A 41 -16.90 -12.70 3.70
C LEU A 41 -15.85 -13.42 4.58
N ALA A 42 -14.58 -13.09 4.41
CA ALA A 42 -13.49 -13.64 5.22
C ALA A 42 -13.28 -12.90 6.56
N ASN A 43 -14.12 -11.91 6.90
CA ASN A 43 -14.01 -11.07 8.08
C ASN A 43 -12.61 -10.46 8.29
N ARG A 44 -11.91 -10.14 7.19
CA ARG A 44 -10.58 -9.51 7.24
C ARG A 44 -10.70 -7.99 7.27
N THR A 45 -11.12 -7.46 8.41
CA THR A 45 -11.37 -6.02 8.61
C THR A 45 -10.17 -5.15 8.24
N ARG A 46 -8.98 -5.46 8.77
CA ARG A 46 -7.75 -4.72 8.46
C ARG A 46 -7.44 -4.68 6.96
N ASP A 47 -7.53 -5.83 6.30
CA ASP A 47 -7.19 -5.94 4.87
C ASP A 47 -8.25 -5.24 4.00
N LEU A 48 -9.51 -5.30 4.41
CA LEU A 48 -10.63 -4.58 3.79
C LEU A 48 -10.44 -3.07 3.87
N ASP A 49 -10.08 -2.55 5.05
CA ASP A 49 -9.86 -1.12 5.26
C ASP A 49 -8.64 -0.62 4.48
N LEU A 50 -7.53 -1.37 4.49
CA LEU A 50 -6.36 -1.06 3.68
C LEU A 50 -6.69 -1.09 2.18
N PHE A 51 -7.48 -2.06 1.73
CA PHE A 51 -7.90 -2.15 0.34
C PHE A 51 -8.74 -0.95 -0.08
N ASN A 52 -9.75 -0.57 0.73
CA ASN A 52 -10.59 0.60 0.48
C ASN A 52 -9.74 1.88 0.44
N LEU A 53 -8.89 2.08 1.45
CA LEU A 53 -8.02 3.26 1.53
C LEU A 53 -7.02 3.32 0.35
N THR A 54 -6.56 2.19 -0.17
CA THR A 54 -5.68 2.15 -1.37
C THR A 54 -6.39 2.68 -2.61
N VAL A 55 -7.65 2.31 -2.80
CA VAL A 55 -8.46 2.73 -3.95
C VAL A 55 -8.66 4.25 -3.92
N ASP A 56 -8.88 4.82 -2.74
CA ASP A 56 -9.23 6.23 -2.58
C ASP A 56 -7.99 7.15 -2.53
N SER A 57 -6.94 6.74 -1.82
CA SER A 57 -5.77 7.59 -1.54
C SER A 57 -4.70 7.60 -2.63
N LYS A 58 -4.66 6.57 -3.48
CA LYS A 58 -3.59 6.33 -4.48
C LYS A 58 -2.18 6.31 -3.86
N LEU A 59 -2.06 5.97 -2.59
CA LEU A 59 -0.76 5.80 -1.93
C LEU A 59 0.00 4.59 -2.50
N ARG A 60 1.32 4.61 -2.34
CA ARG A 60 2.16 3.45 -2.66
C ARG A 60 1.99 2.40 -1.59
N GLY A 61 2.10 1.13 -1.96
CA GLY A 61 1.93 0.03 -1.02
C GLY A 61 2.82 0.16 0.23
N CYS A 62 4.07 0.60 0.08
CA CYS A 62 4.97 0.79 1.23
C CYS A 62 4.58 1.96 2.16
N ASP A 63 3.96 3.00 1.62
CA ASP A 63 3.49 4.16 2.39
C ASP A 63 2.16 3.80 3.09
N LEU A 64 1.27 3.09 2.39
CA LEU A 64 -0.01 2.60 2.89
C LEU A 64 0.16 1.66 4.10
N VAL A 65 0.99 0.61 3.97
CA VAL A 65 1.19 -0.36 5.07
C VAL A 65 1.94 0.24 6.26
N GLY A 66 2.55 1.41 6.09
CA GLY A 66 3.23 2.17 7.14
C GLY A 66 2.36 3.18 7.87
N LEU A 67 1.10 3.38 7.45
CA LEU A 67 0.15 4.29 8.10
C LEU A 67 -0.09 3.91 9.56
N ARG A 68 -0.16 4.93 10.43
CA ARG A 68 -0.50 4.80 11.84
C ARG A 68 -1.91 5.31 12.10
N VAL A 69 -2.53 4.81 13.16
CA VAL A 69 -3.84 5.31 13.62
C VAL A 69 -3.79 6.81 13.89
N SER A 70 -2.69 7.31 14.48
CA SER A 70 -2.47 8.74 14.74
C SER A 70 -2.44 9.61 13.48
N ASP A 71 -2.17 9.03 12.31
CA ASP A 71 -2.14 9.77 11.05
C ASP A 71 -3.57 10.02 10.57
N ILE A 72 -4.51 9.13 10.88
CA ILE A 72 -5.87 9.09 10.31
C ILE A 72 -6.93 9.52 11.32
N TYR A 73 -6.71 9.28 12.61
CA TYR A 73 -7.67 9.52 13.68
C TYR A 73 -7.18 10.63 14.61
N LEU A 74 -8.03 11.60 14.91
CA LEU A 74 -7.73 12.70 15.83
C LEU A 74 -8.94 13.03 16.69
N GLY A 75 -8.73 13.13 18.01
CA GLY A 75 -9.82 13.29 18.98
C GLY A 75 -10.68 12.03 18.94
N ASP A 76 -11.96 12.19 18.63
CA ASP A 76 -12.92 11.08 18.52
C ASP A 76 -13.39 10.83 17.07
N ALA A 77 -12.67 11.35 16.06
CA ALA A 77 -13.09 11.26 14.66
C ALA A 77 -11.96 10.87 13.70
N VAL A 78 -12.35 10.19 12.61
CA VAL A 78 -11.51 9.96 11.44
C VAL A 78 -11.41 11.27 10.64
N ARG A 79 -10.19 11.65 10.28
CA ARG A 79 -9.94 12.85 9.46
C ARG A 79 -10.42 12.62 8.03
N LEU A 80 -11.05 13.63 7.43
CA LEU A 80 -11.43 13.59 6.00
C LEU A 80 -10.21 13.64 5.08
N ARG A 81 -9.11 14.27 5.53
CA ARG A 81 -7.84 14.33 4.82
C ARG A 81 -6.69 14.18 5.79
N THR A 82 -5.65 13.51 5.33
CA THR A 82 -4.39 13.41 6.07
C THR A 82 -3.20 13.52 5.13
N THR A 83 -2.00 13.60 5.68
CA THR A 83 -0.74 13.78 4.95
C THR A 83 0.26 12.70 5.36
N VAL A 84 0.88 12.05 4.39
CA VAL A 84 1.96 11.07 4.61
C VAL A 84 3.22 11.51 3.86
N CYS A 85 4.38 11.36 4.49
CA CYS A 85 5.66 11.53 3.81
C CYS A 85 5.97 10.30 2.96
N GLN A 86 6.05 10.46 1.64
CA GLN A 86 6.35 9.36 0.72
C GLN A 86 7.77 8.84 0.93
N ARG A 87 7.92 7.54 1.16
CA ARG A 87 9.23 6.92 1.45
C ARG A 87 10.26 7.12 0.34
N LYS A 88 9.83 7.15 -0.94
CA LYS A 88 10.76 7.31 -2.07
C LYS A 88 11.31 8.74 -2.20
N THR A 89 10.47 9.74 -1.94
CA THR A 89 10.80 11.15 -2.25
C THR A 89 11.04 12.00 -1.01
N GLY A 90 10.67 11.50 0.17
CA GLY A 90 10.69 12.26 1.44
C GLY A 90 9.67 13.39 1.49
N ARG A 91 8.79 13.53 0.50
CA ARG A 91 7.86 14.66 0.40
C ARG A 91 6.52 14.36 1.06
N PRO A 92 5.93 15.31 1.81
CA PRO A 92 4.58 15.18 2.33
C PRO A 92 3.56 15.20 1.18
N VAL A 93 2.63 14.26 1.18
CA VAL A 93 1.54 14.19 0.20
C VAL A 93 0.21 14.05 0.91
N PRO A 94 -0.73 14.99 0.71
CA PRO A 94 -2.06 14.89 1.27
C PRO A 94 -2.94 13.92 0.47
N PHE A 95 -3.80 13.19 1.15
CA PHE A 95 -4.81 12.31 0.55
C PHE A 95 -6.15 12.41 1.31
N GLY A 96 -7.23 12.06 0.62
CA GLY A 96 -8.58 11.98 1.19
C GLY A 96 -8.89 10.59 1.74
N ILE A 97 -9.72 10.55 2.77
CA ILE A 97 -10.24 9.31 3.36
C ILE A 97 -11.76 9.35 3.17
N THR A 98 -12.32 8.26 2.66
CA THR A 98 -13.74 8.09 2.33
C THR A 98 -14.35 6.93 3.08
#